data_AF-A0A0B1TEW9-F1
#
_entry.id   AF-A0A0B1TEW9-F1
#
_cell.length_a   1.000
_cell.length_b   1.000
_cell.length_c   1.000
_cell.angle_alpha   90.00
_cell.angle_beta   90.00
_cell.angle_gamma   90.00
#
_symmetry.space_group_name_H-M   'P 1'
#
loop_
_entity.id
_entity.type
_entity.pdbx_description
1 polymer ?
#
loop_
_entity_poly.entity_id
_entity_poly.type
_entity_poly.pdbx_seq_one_letter_code
_entity_poly.pdbx_strand_id
1 'polypeptide(L)'
;MHILKKFQSGRRDKEAGVSRGIDFHQVGNVVNLDFPTSTDNYIHRVGRTARGRNKGTALSFCTPAERPYLDTVQEEINTQMGRKVIIPYEIRIKELDSFLLRVKEVLSKCGKSVIKAARMQEIKLEIMRSAKLQSFFANNPREKTLMETTTRPTTVAVHTTAIADVPDYMVPKSLRGIDFSIGSRKKSKPGQRHRRKLQGKSVNQKAHNRKKNDPLTNFKI
;
A
#
# COMPACT_ATOMS: atom_id res chain seq x y z
N MET A 1 17.48 30.01 -48.90
CA MET A 1 18.25 28.75 -48.79
C MET A 1 18.51 28.49 -47.30
N HIS A 2 17.64 27.70 -46.67
CA HIS A 2 17.62 27.50 -45.20
C HIS A 2 18.73 26.57 -44.71
N ILE A 3 19.41 26.99 -43.65
CA ILE A 3 20.44 26.26 -42.92
C ILE A 3 19.78 25.27 -41.95
N LEU A 4 20.02 23.98 -42.16
CA LEU A 4 19.60 22.88 -41.28
C LEU A 4 20.40 22.91 -39.97
N LYS A 5 19.73 23.30 -38.87
CA LYS A 5 20.26 23.20 -37.50
C LYS A 5 20.20 21.73 -37.04
N LYS A 6 21.36 21.10 -36.89
CA LYS A 6 21.51 19.79 -36.23
C LYS A 6 20.97 19.87 -34.80
N PHE A 7 19.90 19.15 -34.51
CA PHE A 7 19.45 18.88 -33.14
C PHE A 7 20.47 17.97 -32.45
N GLN A 8 21.21 18.51 -31.48
CA GLN A 8 22.03 17.72 -30.59
C GLN A 8 21.10 16.88 -29.70
N SER A 9 21.22 15.55 -29.76
CA SER A 9 20.50 14.67 -28.84
C SER A 9 21.15 14.77 -27.46
N GLY A 10 20.59 15.62 -26.59
CA GLY A 10 20.91 15.62 -25.18
C GLY A 10 20.67 14.23 -24.58
N ARG A 11 21.61 13.78 -23.73
CA ARG A 11 21.45 12.59 -22.88
C ARG A 11 20.06 12.64 -22.24
N ARG A 12 19.18 11.71 -22.63
CA ARG A 12 17.90 11.53 -21.94
C ARG A 12 18.19 10.98 -20.57
N ASP A 13 17.89 11.75 -19.52
CA ASP A 13 17.89 11.25 -18.16
C ASP A 13 16.94 10.06 -18.09
N LYS A 14 17.48 8.87 -17.77
CA LYS A 14 16.72 7.62 -17.70
C LYS A 14 15.54 7.71 -16.72
N GLU A 15 15.59 8.65 -15.77
CA GLU A 15 14.56 8.89 -14.77
C GLU A 15 13.40 9.78 -15.26
N ALA A 16 13.61 10.60 -16.30
CA ALA A 16 12.61 11.55 -16.78
C ALA A 16 11.39 10.82 -17.41
N GLY A 17 11.60 9.64 -17.99
CA GLY A 17 10.55 8.88 -18.68
C GLY A 17 9.58 8.13 -17.76
N VAL A 18 9.98 7.82 -16.51
CA VAL A 18 9.12 7.07 -15.57
C VAL A 18 8.35 8.01 -14.63
N SER A 19 8.90 9.20 -14.36
CA SER A 19 8.32 10.19 -13.45
C SER A 19 7.33 11.16 -14.10
N ARG A 20 7.42 11.35 -15.42
CA ARG A 20 6.51 12.21 -16.20
C ARG A 20 5.62 11.35 -17.12
N GLY A 21 4.38 11.12 -16.71
CA GLY A 21 3.38 10.43 -17.55
C GLY A 21 2.36 9.56 -16.79
N ILE A 22 2.66 9.17 -15.55
CA ILE A 22 1.74 8.42 -14.69
C ILE A 22 1.29 9.37 -13.57
N ASP A 23 0.05 9.85 -13.65
CA ASP A 23 -0.50 10.77 -12.66
C ASP A 23 -1.27 10.01 -11.58
N PHE A 24 -0.72 9.99 -10.37
CA PHE A 24 -1.37 9.41 -9.21
C PHE A 24 -2.21 10.49 -8.53
N HIS A 25 -3.52 10.29 -8.50
CA HIS A 25 -4.44 11.19 -7.81
C HIS A 25 -4.32 10.97 -6.29
N GLN A 26 -4.17 12.06 -5.53
CA GLN A 26 -4.16 12.05 -4.05
C GLN A 26 -3.03 11.20 -3.41
N VAL A 27 -1.79 11.36 -3.86
CA VAL A 27 -0.64 10.78 -3.14
C VAL A 27 -0.47 11.50 -1.80
N GLY A 28 -0.59 10.75 -0.69
CA GLY A 28 -0.35 11.29 0.65
C GLY A 28 1.13 11.32 1.02
N ASN A 29 1.89 10.28 0.65
CA ASN A 29 3.29 10.14 1.00
C ASN A 29 4.12 9.74 -0.22
N VAL A 30 5.28 10.38 -0.41
CA VAL A 30 6.28 10.02 -1.42
C VAL A 30 7.50 9.45 -0.70
N VAL A 31 7.99 8.30 -1.16
CA VAL A 31 9.21 7.67 -0.62
C VAL A 31 10.23 7.54 -1.74
N ASN A 32 11.35 8.24 -1.63
CA ASN A 32 12.48 8.12 -2.55
C ASN A 32 13.45 7.07 -1.99
N LEU A 33 13.59 5.93 -2.68
CA LEU A 33 14.53 4.87 -2.31
C LEU A 33 15.98 5.25 -2.62
N ASP A 34 16.19 5.85 -3.80
CA ASP A 34 17.47 6.43 -4.21
C ASP A 34 17.33 7.95 -4.27
N PHE A 35 18.35 8.67 -3.82
CA PHE A 35 18.26 10.13 -3.75
C PHE A 35 18.36 10.76 -5.15
N PRO A 36 17.48 11.71 -5.51
CA PRO A 36 17.52 12.34 -6.84
C PRO A 36 18.85 13.05 -7.10
N THR A 37 19.38 12.93 -8.32
CA THR A 37 20.67 13.52 -8.70
C THR A 37 20.62 15.03 -8.92
N SER A 38 19.43 15.62 -9.05
CA SER A 38 19.23 17.06 -9.24
C SER A 38 18.03 17.57 -8.44
N THR A 39 18.08 18.85 -8.08
CA THR A 39 16.99 19.54 -7.35
C THR A 39 15.69 19.56 -8.15
N ASP A 40 15.76 19.77 -9.47
CA ASP A 40 14.58 19.73 -10.34
C ASP A 40 13.90 18.36 -10.30
N ASN A 41 14.69 17.28 -10.33
CA ASN A 41 14.15 15.92 -10.20
C ASN A 41 13.54 15.68 -8.81
N TYR A 42 14.17 16.19 -7.76
CA TYR A 42 13.63 16.12 -6.40
C TYR A 42 12.27 16.81 -6.29
N ILE A 43 12.16 18.06 -6.76
CA ILE A 43 10.92 18.84 -6.73
C ILE A 43 9.83 18.12 -7.55
N HIS A 44 10.16 17.56 -8.71
CA HIS A 44 9.19 16.84 -9.52
C HIS A 44 8.66 15.56 -8.87
N ARG A 45 9.50 14.84 -8.12
CA ARG A 45 9.11 13.63 -7.36
C ARG A 45 8.24 14.00 -6.16
N VAL A 46 8.66 14.99 -5.37
CA VAL A 46 7.89 15.43 -4.19
C VAL A 46 6.60 16.15 -4.58
N GLY A 47 6.58 16.85 -5.72
CA GLY A 47 5.37 17.48 -6.29
C GLY A 47 4.27 16.51 -6.73
N ARG A 48 4.47 15.19 -6.56
CA ARG A 48 3.40 14.19 -6.67
C ARG A 48 2.48 14.20 -5.44
N THR A 49 2.97 14.61 -4.28
CA THR A 49 2.16 14.75 -3.05
C THR A 49 1.67 16.19 -2.84
N ALA A 50 0.88 16.41 -1.79
CA ALA A 50 0.44 17.73 -1.32
C ALA A 50 -0.23 18.63 -2.39
N ARG A 51 -0.98 18.04 -3.33
CA ARG A 51 -1.71 18.82 -4.35
C ARG A 51 -3.01 19.41 -3.76
N GLY A 52 -3.30 20.67 -4.12
CA GLY A 52 -4.50 21.38 -3.66
C GLY A 52 -4.45 21.75 -2.18
N ARG A 53 -5.47 21.38 -1.41
CA ARG A 53 -5.57 21.63 0.06
C ARG A 53 -5.06 20.47 0.92
N ASN A 54 -4.54 19.40 0.32
CA ASN A 54 -4.11 18.22 1.06
C ASN A 54 -2.67 18.36 1.55
N LYS A 55 -2.42 17.91 2.79
CA LYS A 55 -1.05 17.79 3.32
C LYS A 55 -0.40 16.54 2.74
N GLY A 56 0.92 16.61 2.54
CA GLY A 56 1.70 15.51 2.02
C GLY A 56 3.06 15.43 2.69
N THR A 57 3.60 14.21 2.83
CA THR A 57 4.92 13.97 3.40
C THR A 57 5.84 13.36 2.35
N ALA A 58 7.12 13.72 2.38
CA ALA A 58 8.14 13.06 1.57
C ALA A 58 9.26 12.52 2.47
N LEU A 59 9.63 11.26 2.27
CA LEU A 59 10.75 10.61 2.91
C LEU A 59 11.77 10.24 1.83
N SER A 60 13.03 10.59 2.03
CA SER A 60 14.09 10.23 1.09
C SER A 60 15.19 9.49 1.81
N PHE A 61 15.55 8.32 1.30
CA PHE A 61 16.75 7.62 1.72
C PHE A 61 17.95 8.24 0.98
N CYS A 62 19.07 8.34 1.69
CA CYS A 62 20.32 8.86 1.15
C CYS A 62 21.44 7.94 1.62
N THR A 63 22.14 7.34 0.67
CA THR A 63 23.36 6.61 0.96
C THR A 63 24.54 7.58 1.17
N PRO A 64 25.65 7.15 1.79
CA PRO A 64 26.83 8.00 1.94
C PRO A 64 27.40 8.50 0.61
N ALA A 65 27.27 7.72 -0.47
CA ALA A 65 27.74 8.09 -1.80
C ALA A 65 26.89 9.21 -2.44
N GLU A 66 25.63 9.34 -2.03
CA GLU A 66 24.68 10.33 -2.56
C GLU A 66 24.64 11.63 -1.73
N ARG A 67 25.46 11.71 -0.67
CA ARG A 67 25.56 12.89 0.21
C ARG A 67 25.75 14.21 -0.56
N PRO A 68 26.59 14.30 -1.61
CA PRO A 68 26.76 15.55 -2.34
C PRO A 68 25.47 16.03 -3.02
N TYR A 69 24.63 15.11 -3.49
CA TYR A 69 23.32 15.47 -4.07
C TYR A 69 22.36 15.97 -3.01
N LEU A 70 22.41 15.40 -1.80
CA LEU A 70 21.60 15.88 -0.68
C LEU A 70 22.00 17.29 -0.27
N ASP A 71 23.29 17.58 -0.16
CA ASP A 71 23.76 18.89 0.28
C ASP A 71 23.40 19.99 -0.72
N THR A 72 23.57 19.73 -2.02
CA THR A 72 23.17 20.65 -3.10
C THR A 72 21.65 20.93 -3.11
N VAL A 73 20.84 19.88 -3.06
CA VAL A 73 19.36 20.01 -3.01
C VAL A 73 18.91 20.73 -1.73
N GLN A 74 19.54 20.43 -0.59
CA GLN A 74 19.23 21.06 0.69
C GLN A 74 19.54 22.56 0.66
N GLU A 75 20.69 22.96 0.13
CA GLU A 75 21.11 24.36 0.05
C GLU A 75 20.18 25.17 -0.87
N GLU A 76 19.87 24.65 -2.06
CA GLU A 76 18.96 25.32 -3.00
C GLU A 76 17.55 25.47 -2.43
N ILE A 77 16.99 24.42 -1.82
CA ILE A 77 15.65 24.47 -1.24
C ILE A 77 15.62 25.41 -0.03
N ASN A 78 16.65 25.39 0.81
CA ASN A 78 16.73 26.29 1.97
C ASN A 78 16.83 27.76 1.54
N THR A 79 17.59 28.04 0.48
CA THR A 79 17.70 29.37 -0.11
C THR A 79 16.36 29.86 -0.65
N GLN A 80 15.62 29.00 -1.37
CA GLN A 80 14.30 29.36 -1.93
C GLN A 80 13.22 29.56 -0.86
N MET A 81 13.24 28.74 0.20
CA MET A 81 12.17 28.71 1.21
C MET A 81 12.49 29.53 2.46
N GLY A 82 13.74 30.02 2.61
CA GLY A 82 14.21 30.78 3.77
C GLY A 82 14.18 30.00 5.10
N ARG A 83 14.00 28.68 5.05
CA ARG A 83 13.91 27.80 6.23
C ARG A 83 14.41 26.41 5.91
N LYS A 84 14.85 25.68 6.94
CA LYS A 84 15.27 24.29 6.80
C LYS A 84 14.05 23.39 6.57
N VAL A 85 13.82 22.96 5.33
CA VAL A 85 12.66 22.12 4.95
C VAL A 85 12.97 20.64 5.10
N ILE A 86 14.13 20.21 4.61
CA ILE A 86 14.58 18.83 4.73
C ILE A 86 15.25 18.67 6.10
N ILE A 87 14.73 17.74 6.91
CA ILE A 87 15.16 17.50 8.28
C ILE A 87 15.53 16.02 8.38
N PRO A 88 16.66 15.67 9.03
CA PRO A 88 16.99 14.28 9.33
C PRO A 88 15.85 13.59 10.07
N TYR A 89 15.42 12.44 9.56
CA TYR A 89 14.39 11.64 10.22
C TYR A 89 15.02 10.76 11.30
N GLU A 90 14.74 11.08 12.56
CA GLU A 90 15.19 10.25 13.69
C GLU A 90 14.27 9.04 13.86
N ILE A 91 14.82 7.86 13.56
CA ILE A 91 14.14 6.60 13.82
C ILE A 91 14.24 6.28 15.31
N ARG A 92 13.10 6.18 16.00
CA ARG A 92 13.05 5.72 17.40
C ARG A 92 13.24 4.20 17.47
N ILE A 93 14.48 3.75 17.30
CA ILE A 93 14.85 2.32 17.29
C ILE A 93 14.38 1.61 18.58
N LYS A 94 14.43 2.30 19.73
CA LYS A 94 13.94 1.78 21.03
C LYS A 94 12.47 1.33 21.01
N GLU A 95 11.63 1.99 20.20
CA GLU A 95 10.23 1.60 20.05
C GLU A 95 10.07 0.36 19.16
N LEU A 96 11.06 0.07 18.32
CA LEU A 96 11.07 -1.06 17.41
C LEU A 96 11.65 -2.34 18.03
N ASP A 97 12.36 -2.22 19.16
CA ASP A 97 12.97 -3.34 19.88
C ASP A 97 11.95 -4.43 20.26
N SER A 98 10.70 -4.03 20.57
CA SER A 98 9.61 -4.97 20.85
C SER A 98 9.27 -5.87 19.66
N PHE A 99 9.57 -5.45 18.43
CA PHE A 99 9.33 -6.22 17.21
C PHE A 99 10.55 -6.98 16.72
N LEU A 100 11.76 -6.65 17.18
CA LEU A 100 13.00 -7.25 16.67
C LEU A 100 13.01 -8.77 16.78
N LEU A 101 12.51 -9.33 17.89
CA LEU A 101 12.42 -10.78 18.07
C LEU A 101 11.51 -11.41 17.01
N ARG A 102 10.34 -10.81 16.75
CA ARG A 102 9.40 -11.29 15.74
C ARG A 102 10.00 -11.22 14.33
N VAL A 103 10.64 -10.09 14.01
CA VAL A 103 11.28 -9.89 12.70
C VAL A 103 12.40 -10.91 12.50
N LYS A 104 13.25 -11.12 13.50
CA LYS A 104 14.34 -12.12 13.43
C LYS A 104 13.82 -13.53 13.19
N GLU A 105 12.73 -13.91 13.86
CA GLU A 105 12.15 -15.24 13.69
C GLU A 105 11.53 -15.44 12.30
N VAL A 106 10.82 -14.43 11.79
CA VAL A 106 10.30 -14.45 10.42
C VAL A 106 11.45 -14.54 9.41
N LEU A 107 12.49 -13.71 9.58
CA LEU A 107 13.66 -13.72 8.71
C LEU A 107 14.40 -15.08 8.73
N SER A 108 14.53 -15.71 9.90
CA SER A 108 15.12 -17.04 10.04
C SER A 108 14.35 -18.10 9.26
N LYS A 109 13.01 -18.00 9.23
CA LYS A 109 12.14 -18.91 8.48
C LYS A 109 12.08 -18.59 6.98
N CYS A 110 12.38 -17.35 6.57
CA CYS A 110 12.45 -16.90 5.19
C CYS A 110 13.76 -17.34 4.50
N GLY A 111 13.92 -18.66 4.32
CA GLY A 111 15.08 -19.23 3.63
C GLY A 111 15.03 -19.10 2.10
N LYS A 112 16.14 -19.46 1.44
CA LYS A 112 16.27 -19.44 -0.04
C LYS A 112 15.20 -20.27 -0.75
N SER A 113 14.82 -21.43 -0.20
CA SER A 113 13.78 -22.30 -0.75
C SER A 113 12.41 -21.63 -0.77
N VAL A 114 12.06 -20.96 0.32
CA VAL A 114 10.82 -20.19 0.47
C VAL A 114 10.80 -19.02 -0.50
N ILE A 115 11.89 -18.26 -0.60
CA ILE A 115 12.01 -17.14 -1.54
C ILE A 115 11.85 -17.64 -2.98
N LYS A 116 12.49 -18.76 -3.34
CA LYS A 116 12.36 -19.36 -4.68
C LYS A 116 10.92 -19.79 -4.96
N ALA A 117 10.26 -20.45 -4.00
CA ALA A 117 8.86 -20.86 -4.13
C ALA A 117 7.91 -19.66 -4.30
N ALA A 118 8.07 -18.61 -3.47
CA ALA A 118 7.30 -17.38 -3.57
C ALA A 118 7.54 -16.66 -4.91
N ARG A 119 8.78 -16.62 -5.39
CA ARG A 119 9.13 -16.02 -6.68
C ARG A 119 8.52 -16.79 -7.85
N MET A 120 8.54 -18.12 -7.83
CA MET A 120 7.87 -18.94 -8.84
C MET A 120 6.36 -18.69 -8.84
N GLN A 121 5.75 -18.55 -7.67
CA GLN A 121 4.34 -18.21 -7.56
C GLN A 121 4.03 -16.82 -8.14
N GLU A 122 4.85 -15.82 -7.85
CA GLU A 122 4.70 -14.46 -8.39
C GLU A 122 4.76 -14.46 -9.93
N ILE A 123 5.80 -15.09 -10.51
CA ILE A 123 5.96 -15.21 -11.96
C ILE A 123 4.74 -15.89 -12.58
N LYS A 124 4.22 -16.93 -11.94
CA LYS A 124 3.08 -17.67 -12.43
C LYS A 124 1.79 -16.86 -12.41
N LEU A 125 1.58 -16.05 -11.36
CA LEU A 125 0.46 -15.11 -11.31
C LEU A 125 0.59 -14.05 -12.41
N GLU A 126 1.81 -13.58 -12.67
CA GLU A 126 2.09 -12.63 -13.75
C GLU A 126 1.80 -13.23 -15.13
N ILE A 127 2.19 -14.49 -15.37
CA ILE A 127 1.88 -15.24 -16.58
C ILE A 127 0.36 -15.30 -16.80
N MET A 128 -0.42 -15.57 -15.75
CA MET A 128 -1.88 -15.65 -15.84
C MET A 128 -2.53 -14.28 -16.08
N ARG A 129 -1.92 -13.19 -15.61
CA ARG A 129 -2.42 -11.82 -15.78
C ARG A 129 -1.96 -11.17 -17.09
N SER A 130 -0.90 -11.69 -17.71
CA SER A 130 -0.31 -11.14 -18.92
C SER A 130 -1.28 -11.16 -20.09
N ALA A 131 -1.56 -10.00 -20.68
CA ALA A 131 -2.40 -9.87 -21.86
C ALA A 131 -1.83 -10.61 -23.08
N LYS A 132 -0.50 -10.73 -23.19
CA LYS A 132 0.17 -11.38 -24.32
C LYS A 132 -0.07 -12.89 -24.38
N LEU A 133 -0.26 -13.53 -23.22
CA LEU A 133 -0.43 -14.98 -23.13
C LEU A 133 -1.90 -15.40 -23.10
N GLN A 134 -2.85 -14.45 -23.10
CA GLN A 134 -4.27 -14.77 -23.10
C GLN A 134 -4.70 -15.54 -24.35
N SER A 135 -4.20 -15.17 -25.54
CA SER A 135 -4.48 -15.90 -26.78
C SER A 135 -3.90 -17.30 -26.78
N PHE A 136 -2.68 -17.46 -26.26
CA PHE A 136 -2.03 -18.75 -26.09
C PHE A 136 -2.85 -19.67 -25.16
N PHE A 137 -3.32 -19.16 -24.01
CA PHE A 137 -4.16 -19.95 -23.10
C PHE A 137 -5.58 -20.19 -23.61
N ALA A 138 -6.10 -19.34 -24.50
CA ALA A 138 -7.37 -19.61 -25.19
C ALA A 138 -7.24 -20.83 -26.13
N ASN A 139 -6.09 -20.98 -26.77
CA ASN A 139 -5.79 -22.11 -27.65
C ASN A 139 -5.36 -23.36 -26.87
N ASN A 140 -4.76 -23.19 -25.68
CA ASN A 140 -4.23 -24.27 -24.84
C ASN A 140 -4.92 -24.29 -23.45
N PRO A 141 -6.22 -24.66 -23.35
CA PRO A 141 -6.97 -24.61 -22.09
C PRO A 141 -6.41 -25.55 -21.03
N ARG A 142 -5.81 -26.68 -21.43
CA ARG A 142 -5.17 -27.64 -20.51
C ARG A 142 -4.02 -26.99 -19.74
N GLU A 143 -3.17 -26.22 -20.42
CA GLU A 143 -2.03 -25.56 -19.77
C GLU A 143 -2.48 -24.49 -18.78
N LYS A 144 -3.54 -23.76 -19.12
CA LYS A 144 -4.18 -22.81 -18.21
C LYS A 144 -4.64 -23.49 -16.92
N THR A 145 -5.35 -24.62 -17.04
CA THR A 145 -5.83 -25.36 -15.85
C THR A 145 -4.67 -25.94 -15.03
N LEU A 146 -3.61 -26.41 -15.68
CA LEU A 146 -2.41 -26.90 -15.00
C LEU A 146 -1.73 -25.78 -14.21
N MET A 147 -1.65 -24.58 -14.79
CA MET A 147 -1.12 -23.40 -14.12
C MET A 147 -2.02 -22.97 -12.94
N GLU A 148 -3.33 -22.96 -13.08
CA GLU A 148 -4.23 -22.59 -11.97
C GLU A 148 -4.14 -23.58 -10.80
N THR A 149 -4.21 -24.88 -11.09
CA THR A 149 -4.25 -25.95 -10.07
C THR A 149 -2.95 -26.10 -9.28
N THR A 150 -1.80 -25.89 -9.93
CA THR A 150 -0.49 -26.01 -9.27
C THR A 150 -0.10 -24.72 -8.52
N THR A 151 -0.91 -23.66 -8.55
CA THR A 151 -0.65 -22.40 -7.83
C THR A 151 -1.14 -22.53 -6.39
N ARG A 152 -0.32 -23.16 -5.55
CA ARG A 152 -0.57 -23.15 -4.10
C ARG A 152 0.09 -21.91 -3.49
N PRO A 153 -0.57 -21.22 -2.55
CA PRO A 153 0.05 -20.10 -1.87
C PRO A 153 1.23 -20.60 -1.03
N THR A 154 2.43 -20.09 -1.33
CA THR A 154 3.63 -20.30 -0.51
C THR A 154 3.38 -19.63 0.82
N THR A 155 2.87 -20.39 1.78
CA THR A 155 2.62 -19.90 3.13
C THR A 155 3.78 -20.32 3.98
N VAL A 156 4.56 -19.34 4.47
CA VAL A 156 5.57 -19.61 5.48
C VAL A 156 4.83 -19.97 6.76
N ALA A 157 4.99 -21.20 7.23
CA ALA A 157 4.42 -21.65 8.50
C ALA A 157 5.17 -20.98 9.67
N VAL A 158 4.91 -19.70 9.90
CA VAL A 158 5.40 -18.97 11.07
C VAL A 158 4.49 -19.33 12.25
N HIS A 159 4.62 -20.54 12.78
CA HIS A 159 3.77 -20.99 13.89
C HIS A 159 4.59 -21.23 15.14
N THR A 160 4.81 -20.13 15.86
CA THR A 160 4.84 -20.16 17.33
C THR A 160 3.61 -19.35 17.74
N THR A 161 2.64 -19.96 18.41
CA THR A 161 1.32 -19.37 18.71
C THR A 161 1.41 -18.05 19.48
N ALA A 162 2.50 -17.84 20.22
CA ALA A 162 2.80 -16.63 20.98
C ALA A 162 3.13 -15.37 20.15
N ILE A 163 3.41 -15.51 18.84
CA ILE A 163 3.93 -14.41 18.01
C ILE A 163 2.83 -13.72 17.20
N ALA A 164 1.76 -14.45 16.90
CA ALA A 164 0.65 -13.96 16.10
C ALA A 164 -0.14 -12.85 16.82
N ASP A 165 -0.24 -12.94 18.15
CA ASP A 165 -0.84 -11.89 18.95
C ASP A 165 0.19 -10.81 19.29
N VAL A 166 -0.18 -9.55 19.05
CA VAL A 166 0.63 -8.38 19.39
C VAL A 166 -0.08 -7.65 20.50
N PRO A 167 0.32 -7.87 21.77
CA PRO A 167 -0.30 -7.16 22.88
C PRO A 167 -0.12 -5.64 22.76
N ASP A 168 -1.14 -4.89 23.18
CA ASP A 168 -1.18 -3.42 23.06
C ASP A 168 0.02 -2.71 23.70
N TYR A 169 0.62 -3.31 24.73
CA TYR A 169 1.79 -2.75 25.40
C TYR A 169 3.08 -2.86 24.57
N MET A 170 3.16 -3.80 23.60
CA MET A 170 4.30 -3.92 22.68
C MET A 170 4.22 -2.92 21.52
N VAL A 171 3.02 -2.38 21.26
CA VAL A 171 2.79 -1.41 20.18
C VAL A 171 3.17 -0.01 20.67
N PRO A 172 4.06 0.71 19.97
CA PRO A 172 4.43 2.08 20.27
C PRO A 172 3.21 2.99 20.38
N LYS A 173 3.24 3.97 21.29
CA LYS A 173 2.10 4.88 21.52
C LYS A 173 1.67 5.61 20.22
N SER A 174 2.64 5.87 19.34
CA SER A 174 2.47 6.49 18.02
C SER A 174 1.69 5.60 17.03
N LEU A 175 1.69 4.28 17.21
CA LEU A 175 1.04 3.32 16.30
C LEU A 175 -0.26 2.75 16.88
N ARG A 176 -0.55 3.00 18.16
CA ARG A 176 -1.79 2.56 18.80
C ARG A 176 -3.00 3.31 18.23
N GLY A 177 -4.05 2.57 17.87
CA GLY A 177 -5.28 3.13 17.32
C GLY A 177 -5.22 3.48 15.83
N ILE A 178 -4.09 3.25 15.17
CA ILE A 178 -4.01 3.33 13.70
C ILE A 178 -4.51 2.01 13.14
N ASP A 179 -5.64 2.06 12.44
CA ASP A 179 -6.16 0.89 11.73
C ASP A 179 -5.35 0.67 10.44
N PHE A 180 -4.36 -0.21 10.50
CA PHE A 180 -3.55 -0.62 9.34
C PHE A 180 -4.32 -1.55 8.38
N SER A 181 -5.60 -1.84 8.64
CA SER A 181 -6.44 -2.61 7.71
C SER A 181 -6.88 -1.78 6.50
N ILE A 182 -5.91 -1.30 5.73
CA ILE A 182 -6.14 -0.80 4.38
C ILE A 182 -6.61 -1.99 3.53
N GLY A 183 -7.92 -2.06 3.31
CA GLY A 183 -8.52 -2.92 2.28
C GLY A 183 -8.96 -4.32 2.68
N SER A 184 -8.95 -4.72 3.95
CA SER A 184 -9.75 -5.89 4.35
C SER A 184 -11.21 -5.44 4.46
N ARG A 185 -11.94 -5.52 3.34
CA ARG A 185 -13.40 -5.66 3.41
C ARG A 185 -13.65 -6.69 4.51
N LYS A 186 -14.30 -6.28 5.61
CA LYS A 186 -14.77 -7.18 6.66
C LYS A 186 -15.45 -8.34 5.93
N LYS A 187 -14.75 -9.48 5.78
CA LYS A 187 -15.40 -10.75 5.49
C LYS A 187 -16.20 -11.00 6.75
N SER A 188 -17.44 -10.54 6.75
CA SER A 188 -18.43 -10.95 7.74
C SER A 188 -18.34 -12.46 7.81
N LYS A 189 -17.90 -13.00 8.96
CA LYS A 189 -17.83 -14.44 9.21
C LYS A 189 -19.14 -15.07 8.71
N PRO A 190 -19.14 -15.99 7.73
CA PRO A 190 -20.35 -16.66 7.31
C PRO A 190 -20.76 -17.57 8.47
N GLY A 191 -21.78 -17.18 9.23
CA GLY A 191 -22.31 -18.01 10.31
C GLY A 191 -23.08 -17.30 11.42
N GLN A 192 -22.88 -16.01 11.68
CA GLN A 192 -23.53 -15.36 12.85
C GLN A 192 -24.86 -14.63 12.58
N ARG A 193 -25.35 -14.56 11.33
CA ARG A 193 -26.66 -13.92 11.05
C ARG A 193 -27.86 -14.86 11.15
N HIS A 194 -27.68 -16.18 11.30
CA HIS A 194 -28.79 -17.14 11.23
C HIS A 194 -29.37 -17.64 12.56
N ARG A 195 -28.84 -17.22 13.72
CA ARG A 195 -29.34 -17.70 15.03
C ARG A 195 -30.19 -16.69 15.81
N ARG A 196 -30.62 -15.58 15.20
CA ARG A 196 -31.49 -14.56 15.84
C ARG A 196 -32.91 -14.48 15.27
N LYS A 197 -33.33 -15.44 14.43
CA LYS A 197 -34.67 -15.49 13.82
C LYS A 197 -35.54 -16.69 14.25
N LEU A 198 -35.19 -17.37 15.33
CA LEU A 198 -35.96 -18.51 15.88
C LEU A 198 -36.63 -18.21 17.23
N GLN A 199 -36.90 -16.93 17.53
CA GLN A 199 -37.92 -16.58 18.51
C GLN A 199 -39.03 -15.81 17.78
N GLY A 200 -40.13 -16.50 17.50
CA GLY A 200 -41.32 -15.91 16.93
C GLY A 200 -41.84 -14.80 17.85
N LYS A 201 -42.03 -13.60 17.29
CA LYS A 201 -42.67 -12.49 18.01
C LYS A 201 -44.11 -12.87 18.33
N SER A 202 -44.50 -12.79 19.61
CA SER A 202 -45.86 -13.00 20.10
C SER A 202 -46.87 -12.13 19.34
N VAL A 203 -48.08 -12.67 19.13
CA VAL A 203 -49.19 -12.04 18.39
C VAL A 203 -49.52 -10.64 18.93
N ASN A 204 -49.42 -10.44 20.25
CA ASN A 204 -49.66 -9.13 20.88
C ASN A 204 -48.62 -8.06 20.50
N GLN A 205 -47.36 -8.43 20.26
CA GLN A 205 -46.33 -7.48 19.80
C GLN A 205 -46.51 -7.08 18.34
N LYS A 206 -47.08 -7.97 17.50
CA LYS A 206 -47.42 -7.64 16.10
C LYS A 206 -48.62 -6.70 16.02
N ALA A 207 -49.63 -6.87 16.88
CA ALA A 207 -50.80 -6.01 16.94
C ALA A 207 -50.46 -4.58 17.41
N HIS A 208 -49.61 -4.46 18.44
CA HIS A 208 -49.16 -3.15 18.94
C HIS A 208 -48.39 -2.33 17.88
N ASN A 209 -47.51 -2.98 17.11
CA ASN A 209 -46.76 -2.29 16.06
C ASN A 209 -47.61 -1.93 14.83
N ARG A 210 -48.72 -2.63 14.59
CA ARG A 210 -49.69 -2.24 13.54
C ARG A 210 -50.44 -0.96 13.91
N LYS A 211 -50.91 -0.84 15.16
CA LYS A 211 -51.55 0.40 15.65
C LYS A 211 -50.59 1.60 15.68
N LYS A 212 -49.31 1.37 15.98
CA LYS A 212 -48.29 2.44 16.02
C LYS A 212 -47.91 2.97 14.63
N ASN A 213 -48.09 2.15 13.59
CA ASN A 213 -47.70 2.47 12.22
C ASN A 213 -48.89 2.78 11.32
N ASP A 214 -50.08 3.01 11.89
CA ASP A 214 -51.28 3.37 11.12
C ASP A 214 -51.31 4.89 10.88
N PRO A 215 -51.05 5.37 9.65
CA PRO A 215 -50.98 6.79 9.35
C PRO A 215 -52.34 7.51 9.38
N LEU A 216 -53.45 6.78 9.55
CA LEU A 216 -54.81 7.33 9.51
C LEU A 216 -55.34 7.77 10.89
N THR A 217 -54.60 7.56 11.98
CA THR A 217 -55.06 7.94 13.33
C THR A 217 -54.78 9.40 13.71
N ASN A 218 -54.04 10.15 12.88
CA ASN A 218 -53.65 11.54 13.18
C ASN A 218 -54.47 12.61 12.43
N PHE A 219 -55.53 12.23 11.71
CA PHE A 219 -56.45 13.22 11.15
C PHE A 219 -57.63 13.41 12.12
N LYS A 220 -57.55 14.46 12.94
CA LYS A 220 -58.73 15.08 13.57
C LYS A 220 -59.10 16.29 12.72
N ILE A 221 -60.38 16.35 12.33
CA ILE A 221 -61.07 17.53 11.78
C ILE A 221 -61.30 18.53 12.92
#